data_AF-A0A0D8Y160-F1
#
_entry.id   AF-A0A0D8Y160-F1
#
_cell.length_a   1.000
_cell.length_b   1.000
_cell.length_c   1.000
_cell.angle_alpha   90.00
_cell.angle_beta   90.00
_cell.angle_gamma   90.00
#
_symmetry.space_group_name_H-M   'P 1'
#
loop_
_entity.id
_entity.type
_entity.pdbx_description
1 polymer ?
#
loop_
_entity_poly.entity_id
_entity_poly.type
_entity_poly.pdbx_seq_one_letter_code
_entity_poly.pdbx_strand_id
1 'polypeptide(L)'
;MNVDISIVLAEAPCDFRYVGQPIQCWIPAQFTGAWEQYSENYCFVQNTYFVRPDGYIPDSTADRENNEIGYYQWVPFILGLQAILFYLPALFWRFFNWQSGIAVKSLVRMARETSDMQPERKREAVAVVGAHIHDSLRVQRRFSQFGE
;
A
#
# COMPACT_ATOMS: atom_id res chain seq x y z
N MET A 1 6.76 3.42 9.01
CA MET A 1 5.55 3.64 9.83
C MET A 1 4.31 3.91 8.99
N ASN A 2 4.25 4.95 8.15
CA ASN A 2 3.06 5.21 7.31
C ASN A 2 2.84 4.18 6.20
N VAL A 3 3.91 3.66 5.56
CA VAL A 3 3.80 2.63 4.52
C VAL A 3 3.62 1.24 5.13
N ASP A 4 4.24 0.97 6.29
CA ASP A 4 4.06 -0.31 7.01
C ASP A 4 2.61 -0.53 7.43
N ILE A 5 1.91 0.50 7.92
CA ILE A 5 0.49 0.40 8.29
C ILE A 5 -0.38 0.06 7.07
N SER A 6 -0.16 0.71 5.93
CA SER A 6 -0.93 0.43 4.72
C SER A 6 -0.66 -0.95 4.13
N ILE A 7 0.58 -1.45 4.24
CA ILE A 7 0.95 -2.81 3.79
C ILE A 7 0.31 -3.87 4.72
N VAL A 8 0.37 -3.67 6.03
CA VAL A 8 -0.27 -4.59 7.00
C VAL A 8 -1.79 -4.64 6.82
N LEU A 9 -2.43 -3.51 6.49
CA LEU A 9 -3.86 -3.47 6.16
C LEU A 9 -4.19 -4.12 4.80
N ALA A 10 -3.23 -4.18 3.86
CA ALA A 10 -3.39 -4.83 2.56
C ALA A 10 -3.10 -6.35 2.58
N GLU A 11 -2.41 -6.86 3.61
CA GLU A 11 -2.23 -8.31 3.88
C GLU A 11 -3.33 -8.91 4.76
N ALA A 12 -4.06 -8.07 5.51
CA ALA A 12 -5.23 -8.47 6.29
C ALA A 12 -6.47 -9.00 5.51
N PRO A 13 -6.72 -8.71 4.21
CA PRO A 13 -7.95 -9.14 3.56
C PRO A 13 -7.97 -10.64 3.22
N CYS A 14 -6.87 -11.39 3.47
CA CYS A 14 -6.87 -12.84 3.32
C CYS A 14 -7.23 -13.61 4.60
N ASP A 15 -7.41 -12.92 5.74
CA ASP A 15 -7.76 -13.57 7.01
C ASP A 15 -9.20 -13.27 7.47
N PHE A 16 -10.14 -13.28 6.50
CA PHE A 16 -11.59 -13.34 6.75
C PHE A 16 -12.01 -14.52 7.64
N ARG A 17 -11.11 -15.47 7.95
CA ARG A 17 -11.40 -16.62 8.81
C ARG A 17 -11.34 -16.30 10.31
N TYR A 18 -10.66 -15.23 10.74
CA TYR A 18 -10.49 -14.92 12.18
C TYR A 18 -11.28 -13.70 12.67
N VAL A 19 -11.81 -12.87 11.77
CA VAL A 19 -12.57 -11.65 12.11
C VAL A 19 -14.09 -11.88 12.18
N GLY A 20 -14.55 -13.11 11.95
CA GLY A 20 -15.96 -13.45 11.84
C GLY A 20 -16.45 -13.40 10.40
N GLN A 21 -17.64 -13.95 10.16
CA GLN A 21 -18.22 -14.00 8.82
C GLN A 21 -18.61 -12.59 8.35
N PRO A 22 -18.36 -12.22 7.08
CA PRO A 22 -18.53 -10.85 6.58
C PRO A 22 -19.99 -10.35 6.66
N ILE A 23 -20.94 -11.28 6.69
CA ILE A 23 -22.36 -11.02 6.91
C ILE A 23 -22.98 -12.21 7.64
N GLN A 24 -23.96 -11.95 8.50
CA GLN A 24 -24.78 -12.95 9.17
C GLN A 24 -26.23 -12.72 8.76
N CYS A 25 -26.84 -13.73 8.15
CA CYS A 25 -28.18 -13.64 7.61
C CYS A 25 -29.18 -14.30 8.56
N TRP A 26 -30.33 -13.67 8.77
CA TRP A 26 -31.45 -14.34 9.44
C TRP A 26 -32.06 -15.37 8.48
N ILE A 27 -31.68 -16.64 8.66
CA ILE A 27 -32.14 -17.78 7.87
C ILE A 27 -33.20 -18.59 8.64
N PRO A 28 -34.09 -19.31 7.95
CA PRO A 28 -35.10 -20.11 8.61
C PRO A 28 -34.49 -21.34 9.28
N ALA A 29 -35.03 -21.75 10.43
CA ALA A 29 -34.43 -22.74 11.34
C ALA A 29 -34.25 -24.16 10.74
N GLN A 30 -34.90 -24.46 9.61
CA GLN A 30 -34.74 -25.74 8.90
C GLN A 30 -33.46 -25.86 8.07
N PHE A 31 -32.67 -24.79 7.93
CA PHE A 31 -31.43 -24.80 7.16
C PHE A 31 -30.29 -25.46 7.96
N THR A 32 -29.53 -26.34 7.31
CA THR A 32 -28.30 -26.90 7.88
C THR A 32 -27.14 -25.91 7.73
N GLY A 33 -26.04 -26.10 8.46
CA GLY A 33 -24.89 -25.18 8.41
C GLY A 33 -24.26 -24.99 7.00
N ALA A 34 -24.42 -25.95 6.08
CA ALA A 34 -23.98 -25.78 4.70
C ALA A 34 -24.88 -24.80 3.91
N TRP A 35 -26.19 -24.82 4.18
CA TRP A 35 -27.14 -23.88 3.57
C TRP A 35 -27.02 -22.47 4.15
N GLU A 36 -26.64 -22.37 5.42
CA GLU A 36 -26.29 -21.11 6.08
C GLU A 36 -25.11 -20.43 5.38
N GLN A 37 -23.99 -21.15 5.25
CA GLN A 37 -22.81 -20.64 4.53
C GLN A 37 -23.10 -20.26 3.08
N TYR A 38 -23.94 -21.04 2.39
CA TYR A 38 -24.34 -20.71 1.03
C TYR A 38 -25.16 -19.41 0.98
N SER A 39 -26.13 -19.27 1.88
CA SER A 39 -27.01 -18.10 1.94
C SER A 39 -26.23 -16.83 2.29
N GLU A 40 -25.29 -16.92 3.22
CA GLU A 40 -24.41 -15.80 3.59
C GLU A 40 -23.51 -15.37 2.43
N ASN A 41 -22.87 -16.32 1.75
CA ASN A 41 -22.05 -16.01 0.58
C ASN A 41 -22.89 -15.40 -0.55
N TYR A 42 -24.10 -15.91 -0.75
CA TYR A 42 -25.03 -15.37 -1.73
C TYR A 42 -25.41 -13.93 -1.40
N CYS A 43 -25.77 -13.64 -0.14
CA CYS A 43 -26.11 -12.30 0.32
C CYS A 43 -24.92 -11.33 0.33
N PHE A 44 -23.68 -11.82 0.44
CA PHE A 44 -22.48 -10.99 0.38
C PHE A 44 -22.11 -10.60 -1.07
N VAL A 45 -22.28 -11.52 -2.01
CA VAL A 45 -21.97 -11.29 -3.44
C VAL A 45 -23.08 -10.49 -4.12
N GLN A 46 -24.34 -10.72 -3.74
CA GLN A 46 -25.46 -9.92 -4.20
C GLN A 46 -25.52 -8.58 -3.48
N ASN A 47 -25.88 -7.52 -4.21
CA ASN A 47 -26.08 -6.22 -3.59
C ASN A 47 -27.23 -6.29 -2.56
N THR A 48 -27.04 -5.62 -1.42
CA THR A 48 -28.05 -5.52 -0.36
C THR A 48 -28.65 -4.12 -0.35
N TYR A 49 -29.92 -3.98 0.05
CA TYR A 49 -30.59 -2.69 0.16
C TYR A 49 -31.15 -2.52 1.57
N PHE A 50 -31.15 -1.29 2.07
CA PHE A 50 -31.65 -0.99 3.40
C PHE A 50 -33.17 -0.72 3.36
N VAL A 51 -33.92 -1.36 4.26
CA VAL A 51 -35.35 -1.11 4.46
C VAL A 51 -35.57 -0.64 5.89
N ARG A 52 -36.39 0.39 6.06
CA ARG A 52 -36.80 0.89 7.37
C ARG A 52 -37.70 -0.16 8.08
N PRO A 53 -37.47 -0.48 9.37
CA PRO A 53 -38.26 -1.49 10.08
C PRO A 53 -39.76 -1.18 10.20
N ASP A 54 -40.12 0.10 10.15
CA ASP A 54 -41.48 0.65 10.22
C ASP A 54 -42.09 0.95 8.84
N GLY A 55 -41.34 0.71 7.76
CA GLY A 55 -41.76 1.01 6.38
C GLY A 55 -42.33 -0.19 5.63
N TYR A 56 -43.10 0.09 4.57
CA TYR A 56 -43.52 -0.92 3.58
C TYR A 56 -42.31 -1.39 2.77
N ILE A 57 -42.20 -2.70 2.54
CA ILE A 57 -41.17 -3.28 1.67
C ILE A 57 -41.59 -2.99 0.22
N PRO A 58 -40.84 -2.18 -0.54
CA PRO A 58 -41.25 -1.82 -1.89
C PRO A 58 -41.30 -3.04 -2.82
N ASP A 59 -42.44 -3.26 -3.48
CA ASP A 59 -42.62 -4.33 -4.47
C ASP A 59 -41.91 -4.03 -5.80
N SER A 60 -41.63 -2.76 -6.07
CA SER A 60 -40.97 -2.33 -7.30
C SER A 60 -39.49 -2.72 -7.26
N THR A 61 -39.01 -3.40 -8.31
CA THR A 61 -37.60 -3.79 -8.44
C THR A 61 -36.68 -2.57 -8.64
N ALA A 62 -37.19 -1.54 -9.32
CA ALA A 62 -36.45 -0.32 -9.60
C ALA A 62 -36.09 0.47 -8.32
N ASP A 63 -37.00 0.55 -7.34
CA ASP A 63 -36.73 1.23 -6.08
C ASP A 63 -35.73 0.45 -5.21
N ARG A 64 -35.70 -0.88 -5.35
CA ARG A 64 -34.74 -1.73 -4.65
C ARG A 64 -33.34 -1.54 -5.22
N GLU A 65 -33.20 -1.61 -6.54
CA GLU A 65 -31.92 -1.42 -7.24
C GLU A 65 -31.32 -0.03 -6.96
N ASN A 66 -32.15 1.01 -6.90
CA ASN A 66 -31.67 2.37 -6.64
C ASN A 66 -31.12 2.58 -5.20
N ASN A 67 -31.47 1.70 -4.26
CA ASN A 67 -31.01 1.76 -2.87
C ASN A 67 -29.98 0.65 -2.54
N GLU A 68 -29.41 0.02 -3.56
CA GLU A 68 -28.40 -1.03 -3.39
C GLU A 68 -27.06 -0.49 -2.89
N ILE A 69 -26.47 -1.24 -1.96
CA ILE A 69 -25.22 -0.92 -1.28
C ILE A 69 -24.13 -1.86 -1.81
N GLY A 70 -23.48 -1.44 -2.90
CA GLY A 70 -22.43 -2.22 -3.57
C GLY A 70 -20.97 -1.84 -3.21
N TYR A 71 -20.75 -0.85 -2.35
CA TYR A 71 -19.39 -0.31 -2.13
C TYR A 71 -18.46 -1.27 -1.37
N TYR A 72 -19.00 -2.17 -0.53
CA TYR A 72 -18.21 -3.09 0.30
C TYR A 72 -17.29 -3.99 -0.53
N GLN A 73 -17.69 -4.34 -1.74
CA GLN A 73 -16.89 -5.14 -2.66
C GLN A 73 -15.66 -4.39 -3.18
N TRP A 74 -15.74 -3.06 -3.30
CA TRP A 74 -14.68 -2.22 -3.87
C TRP A 74 -13.67 -1.73 -2.84
N VAL A 75 -14.05 -1.66 -1.56
CA VAL A 75 -13.19 -1.25 -0.44
C VAL A 75 -11.81 -1.92 -0.46
N PRO A 76 -11.67 -3.27 -0.54
CA PRO A 76 -10.35 -3.91 -0.52
C PRO A 76 -9.47 -3.52 -1.72
N PHE A 77 -10.06 -3.34 -2.91
CA PHE A 77 -9.31 -2.92 -4.11
C PHE A 77 -8.81 -1.48 -4.00
N ILE A 78 -9.65 -0.57 -3.48
CA ILE A 78 -9.28 0.83 -3.28
C ILE A 78 -8.16 0.94 -2.24
N LEU A 79 -8.25 0.20 -1.13
CA LEU A 79 -7.20 0.17 -0.11
C LEU A 79 -5.88 -0.39 -0.65
N GLY A 80 -5.94 -1.45 -1.46
CA GLY A 80 -4.77 -1.99 -2.14
C GLY A 80 -4.13 -0.98 -3.11
N LEU A 81 -4.95 -0.30 -3.94
CA LEU A 81 -4.47 0.73 -4.85
C LEU A 81 -3.84 1.91 -4.09
N GLN A 82 -4.47 2.35 -3.00
CA GLN A 82 -3.95 3.43 -2.16
C GLN A 82 -2.58 3.08 -1.58
N ALA A 83 -2.38 1.84 -1.10
CA ALA A 83 -1.08 1.37 -0.63
C ALA A 83 -0.01 1.42 -1.74
N ILE A 84 -0.35 0.99 -2.96
CA ILE A 84 0.55 1.05 -4.12
C ILE A 84 0.92 2.50 -4.44
N LEU A 85 -0.07 3.40 -4.53
CA LEU A 85 0.13 4.81 -4.87
C LEU A 85 1.05 5.52 -3.86
N PHE A 86 0.96 5.19 -2.56
CA PHE A 86 1.88 5.73 -1.56
C PHE A 86 3.30 5.18 -1.65
N TYR A 87 3.49 3.98 -2.23
CA TYR A 87 4.80 3.40 -2.48
C TYR A 87 5.46 3.91 -3.78
N LEU A 88 4.66 4.31 -4.77
CA LEU A 88 5.14 4.85 -6.05
C LEU A 88 6.19 5.97 -5.93
N PRO A 89 6.07 7.01 -5.08
CA PRO A 89 7.10 8.06 -5.00
C PRO A 89 8.46 7.53 -4.53
N ALA A 90 8.49 6.59 -3.59
CA ALA A 90 9.72 5.97 -3.12
C ALA A 90 10.33 5.03 -4.17
N LEU A 91 9.47 4.33 -4.92
CA LEU A 91 9.87 3.46 -6.02
C LEU A 91 10.44 4.27 -7.18
N PHE A 92 9.75 5.36 -7.57
CA PHE A 92 10.19 6.30 -8.58
C PHE A 92 11.55 6.91 -8.20
N TRP A 93 11.70 7.36 -6.95
CA TRP A 93 12.99 7.84 -6.45
C TRP A 93 14.08 6.77 -6.59
N ARG A 94 13.81 5.50 -6.22
CA ARG A 94 14.79 4.40 -6.35
C ARG A 94 15.17 4.10 -7.80
N PHE A 95 14.21 4.06 -8.74
CA PHE A 95 14.47 3.81 -10.16
C PHE A 95 15.26 4.96 -10.79
N PHE A 96 14.87 6.21 -10.54
CA PHE A 96 15.56 7.37 -11.08
C PHE A 96 16.91 7.66 -10.39
N ASN A 97 17.12 7.21 -9.15
CA ASN A 97 18.44 7.31 -8.50
C ASN A 97 19.49 6.48 -9.25
N TRP A 98 19.11 5.36 -9.88
CA TRP A 98 20.02 4.55 -10.68
C TRP A 98 20.55 5.29 -11.92
N GLN A 99 19.71 6.13 -12.54
CA GLN A 99 20.10 6.98 -13.67
C GLN A 99 20.92 8.21 -13.25
N SER A 100 20.85 8.61 -11.97
CA SER A 100 21.51 9.83 -11.48
C SER A 100 23.04 9.72 -11.38
N GLY A 101 23.63 8.53 -11.64
CA GLY A 101 25.09 8.31 -11.71
C GLY A 101 25.85 8.48 -10.39
N ILE A 102 25.22 9.04 -9.36
CA ILE A 102 25.75 9.18 -8.01
C ILE A 102 25.12 8.09 -7.15
N ALA A 103 25.93 7.18 -6.62
CA ALA A 103 25.49 6.20 -5.64
C ALA A 103 25.20 6.89 -4.29
N VAL A 104 24.09 7.63 -4.19
CA VAL A 104 23.69 8.40 -3.00
C VAL A 104 23.65 7.51 -1.75
N LYS A 105 23.22 6.25 -1.90
CA LYS A 105 23.26 5.25 -0.81
C LYS A 105 24.67 4.96 -0.31
N SER A 106 25.65 4.86 -1.23
CA SER A 106 27.05 4.63 -0.87
C SER A 106 27.64 5.87 -0.18
N LEU A 107 27.32 7.05 -0.70
CA LEU A 107 27.74 8.33 -0.12
C LEU A 107 27.22 8.51 1.30
N VAL A 108 25.92 8.27 1.51
CA VAL A 108 25.27 8.38 2.83
C VAL A 108 25.83 7.33 3.79
N ARG A 109 26.12 6.11 3.31
CA ARG A 109 26.78 5.07 4.13
C ARG A 109 28.19 5.51 4.56
N MET A 110 29.01 5.97 3.63
CA MET A 110 30.37 6.46 3.93
C MET A 110 30.34 7.66 4.89
N ALA A 111 29.40 8.60 4.69
CA ALA A 111 29.23 9.74 5.59
C ALA A 111 28.84 9.30 7.01
N ARG A 112 27.96 8.31 7.14
CA ARG A 112 27.54 7.77 8.44
C ARG A 112 28.67 7.05 9.15
N GLU A 113 29.40 6.18 8.45
CA GLU A 113 30.57 5.46 8.99
C GLU A 113 31.67 6.43 9.44
N THR A 114 31.91 7.51 8.68
CA THR A 114 32.86 8.55 9.04
C THR A 114 32.40 9.35 10.26
N SER A 115 31.08 9.56 10.43
CA SER A 115 30.53 10.27 11.59
C SER A 115 30.67 9.50 12.91
N ASP A 116 30.79 8.17 12.85
CA ASP A 116 30.86 7.29 14.02
C ASP A 116 32.32 6.97 14.44
N MET A 117 33.30 7.39 13.64
CA MET A 117 34.73 7.16 13.92
C MET A 117 35.31 8.10 15.00
N GLN A 118 36.37 7.65 15.66
CA GLN A 118 37.18 8.43 16.61
C GLN A 118 37.81 9.69 15.95
N PRO A 119 37.97 10.79 16.69
CA PRO A 119 38.30 12.12 16.15
C PRO A 119 39.60 12.19 15.35
N GLU A 120 40.64 11.43 15.71
CA GLU A 120 41.90 11.36 14.96
C GLU A 120 41.74 10.71 13.58
N ARG A 121 41.00 9.61 13.48
CA ARG A 121 40.76 8.90 12.19
C ARG A 121 39.72 9.59 11.33
N LYS A 122 38.84 10.39 11.94
CA LYS A 122 37.82 11.21 11.25
C LYS A 122 38.44 12.17 10.24
N ARG A 123 39.55 12.84 10.56
CA ARG A 123 40.14 13.86 9.67
C ARG A 123 40.68 13.25 8.38
N GLU A 124 41.37 12.11 8.46
CA GLU A 124 41.84 11.39 7.28
C GLU A 124 40.67 10.80 6.48
N ALA A 125 39.69 10.18 7.14
CA ALA A 125 38.52 9.62 6.48
C ALA A 125 37.69 10.68 5.74
N VAL A 126 37.49 11.87 6.33
CA VAL A 126 36.80 12.99 5.69
C VAL A 126 37.56 13.49 4.46
N ALA A 127 38.89 13.55 4.51
CA ALA A 127 39.71 13.96 3.35
C ALA A 127 39.60 12.96 2.19
N VAL A 128 39.63 11.66 2.49
CA VAL A 128 39.47 10.59 1.49
C VAL A 128 38.07 10.61 0.87
N VAL A 129 37.03 10.75 1.70
CA VAL A 129 35.64 10.85 1.23
C VAL A 129 35.45 12.10 0.36
N GLY A 130 36.00 13.25 0.78
CA GLY A 130 35.96 14.50 0.01
C GLY A 130 36.64 14.38 -1.36
N ALA A 131 37.80 13.72 -1.43
CA ALA A 131 38.50 13.45 -2.68
C ALA A 131 37.66 12.55 -3.61
N HIS A 132 37.04 11.50 -3.07
CA HIS A 132 36.18 10.59 -3.84
C HIS A 132 34.93 11.29 -4.40
N ILE A 133 34.31 12.18 -3.62
CA ILE A 133 33.16 12.99 -4.05
C ILE A 133 33.58 13.94 -5.18
N HIS A 134 34.69 14.65 -4.99
CA HIS A 134 35.20 15.60 -5.98
C HIS A 134 35.48 14.91 -7.33
N ASP A 135 36.09 13.72 -7.31
CA ASP A 135 36.42 13.00 -8.54
C ASP A 135 35.16 12.44 -9.23
N SER A 136 34.21 11.92 -8.45
CA SER A 136 32.90 11.45 -8.98
C SER A 136 32.11 12.58 -9.64
N LEU A 137 32.09 13.78 -9.04
CA LEU A 137 31.42 14.96 -9.61
C LEU A 137 32.12 15.48 -10.86
N ARG A 138 33.45 15.37 -10.94
CA ARG A 138 34.24 15.79 -12.10
C ARG A 138 33.94 14.95 -13.33
N VAL A 139 33.83 13.63 -13.16
CA VAL A 139 33.46 12.69 -14.23
C VAL A 139 32.03 12.99 -14.72
N GLN A 140 31.10 13.27 -13.81
CA GLN A 140 29.72 13.57 -14.18
C GLN A 140 29.56 14.91 -14.92
N ARG A 141 30.30 15.96 -14.52
CA ARG A 141 30.34 17.24 -15.26
C ARG A 141 30.80 17.07 -16.71
N ARG A 142 31.74 16.13 -16.93
CA ARG A 142 32.21 15.79 -18.27
C ARG A 142 31.11 15.08 -19.06
N PHE A 143 30.41 14.10 -18.47
CA PHE A 143 29.29 13.43 -19.13
C PHE A 143 28.12 14.40 -19.46
N SER A 144 27.81 15.37 -18.60
CA SER A 144 26.79 16.38 -18.91
C SER A 144 27.18 17.33 -20.05
N GLN A 145 28.47 17.58 -20.28
CA GLN A 145 28.95 18.40 -21.41
C GLN A 145 28.94 17.67 -22.77
N PHE A 146 28.83 16.34 -22.78
CA PHE A 146 28.77 15.52 -24.00
C PHE A 146 27.33 15.13 -24.39
N GLY A 147 26.33 15.55 -23.61
CA GLY A 147 24.91 15.23 -23.82
C GLY A 147 24.09 16.33 -24.51
N GLU A 148 24.73 17.39 -25.02
CA GLU A 148 24.14 18.38 -25.94
C GLU A 148 24.59 18.12 -27.39
#